data_AF-A0A1B7W3N2-F1
#
_entry.id   AF-A0A1B7W3N2-F1
#
_cell.length_a   1.000
_cell.length_b   1.000
_cell.length_c   1.000
_cell.angle_alpha   90.00
_cell.angle_beta   90.00
_cell.angle_gamma   90.00
#
_symmetry.space_group_name_H-M   'P 1'
#
loop_
_entity.id
_entity.type
_entity.pdbx_description
1 polymer ?
#
loop_
_entity_poly.entity_id
_entity_poly.type
_entity_poly.pdbx_seq_one_letter_code
_entity_poly.pdbx_strand_id
1 'polypeptide(L)'
;SGSPCIYFTQLNEPNPRELAKLHKLSWNHGLAPMLWVITPDEVLLYNSYSQPKEQDEINPNRNLIEKFKTTESGLERMNKYAGRLQIESGEFWQWEKAKQIDRKQRVDSVLVKDLNDAEKELTENQKLDRQFAHALLIRSVFVAYLQDRGILNQDFFSNRFG
;
A
#
# COMPACT_ATOMS: atom_id res chain seq x y z
N SER A 1 -5.49 19.91 -5.15
CA SER A 1 -4.68 20.07 -3.93
C SER A 1 -5.29 19.16 -2.88
N GLY A 2 -4.65 18.02 -2.58
CA GLY A 2 -5.18 17.05 -1.62
C GLY A 2 -4.66 17.38 -0.22
N SER A 3 -5.54 17.34 0.78
CA SER A 3 -5.13 17.49 2.18
C SER A 3 -4.12 16.40 2.53
N PRO A 4 -3.03 16.72 3.27
CA PRO A 4 -2.09 15.71 3.73
C PRO A 4 -2.83 14.69 4.60
N CYS A 5 -2.71 13.41 4.24
CA CYS A 5 -3.34 12.29 4.93
C CYS A 5 -2.25 11.42 5.57
N ILE A 6 -2.50 10.93 6.78
CA ILE A 6 -1.64 10.01 7.53
C ILE A 6 -2.53 8.89 8.08
N TYR A 7 -2.11 7.64 7.95
CA TYR A 7 -2.83 6.52 8.56
C TYR A 7 -2.31 6.22 9.96
N PHE A 8 -3.23 6.02 10.89
CA PHE A 8 -2.96 5.55 12.24
C PHE A 8 -3.79 4.31 12.54
N THR A 9 -3.19 3.35 13.23
CA THR A 9 -3.88 2.20 13.80
C THR A 9 -3.23 1.84 15.13
N GLN A 10 -3.98 1.14 15.99
CA GLN A 10 -3.50 0.68 17.28
C GLN A 10 -3.69 -0.84 17.38
N LEU A 11 -2.65 -1.54 17.80
CA LEU A 11 -2.65 -3.00 18.00
C LEU A 11 -1.97 -3.30 19.34
N ASN A 12 -2.51 -4.25 20.12
CA ASN A 12 -1.89 -4.65 21.39
C ASN A 12 -0.68 -5.56 21.14
N GLU A 13 -0.89 -6.66 20.42
CA GLU A 13 0.14 -7.64 20.09
C GLU A 13 0.13 -7.91 18.58
N PRO A 14 0.83 -7.08 17.78
CA PRO A 14 0.79 -7.21 16.33
C PRO A 14 1.55 -8.46 15.89
N ASN A 15 0.86 -9.35 15.18
CA ASN A 15 1.54 -10.45 14.50
C ASN A 15 1.98 -10.02 13.07
N PRO A 16 3.01 -10.67 12.49
CA PRO A 16 3.51 -10.33 11.15
C PRO A 16 2.46 -10.33 10.04
N ARG A 17 1.51 -11.26 10.07
CA ARG A 17 0.44 -11.36 9.05
C ARG A 17 -0.54 -10.20 9.13
N GLU A 18 -0.88 -9.78 10.34
CA GLU A 18 -1.76 -8.64 10.57
C GLU A 18 -1.10 -7.34 10.11
N LEU A 19 0.19 -7.16 10.42
CA LEU A 19 0.97 -6.02 9.94
C LEU A 19 1.07 -6.00 8.40
N ALA A 20 1.34 -7.14 7.77
CA ALA A 20 1.38 -7.27 6.32
C ALA A 20 0.01 -6.95 5.69
N LYS A 21 -1.08 -7.42 6.30
CA LYS A 21 -2.45 -7.12 5.84
C LYS A 21 -2.76 -5.62 5.94
N LEU A 22 -2.43 -4.98 7.07
CA LEU A 22 -2.63 -3.54 7.26
C LEU A 22 -1.80 -2.72 6.30
N HIS A 23 -0.52 -3.08 6.11
CA HIS A 23 0.35 -2.45 5.13
C HIS A 23 -0.20 -2.58 3.71
N LYS A 24 -0.66 -3.78 3.32
CA LYS A 24 -1.31 -4.01 2.02
C LYS A 24 -2.57 -3.17 1.84
N LEU A 25 -3.39 -3.03 2.87
CA LEU A 25 -4.57 -2.16 2.85
C LEU A 25 -4.17 -0.69 2.69
N SER A 26 -3.15 -0.23 3.40
CA SER A 26 -2.64 1.14 3.27
C SER A 26 -2.09 1.42 1.87
N TRP A 27 -1.36 0.48 1.28
CA TRP A 27 -0.86 0.60 -0.10
C TRP A 27 -2.00 0.63 -1.12
N ASN A 28 -2.96 -0.29 -1.00
CA ASN A 28 -4.15 -0.33 -1.87
C ASN A 28 -4.96 0.97 -1.81
N HIS A 29 -5.07 1.59 -0.64
CA HIS A 29 -5.78 2.86 -0.48
C HIS A 29 -4.99 4.04 -1.05
N GLY A 30 -3.66 4.04 -0.88
CA GLY A 30 -2.73 4.93 -1.57
C GLY A 30 -2.86 6.43 -1.28
N LEU A 31 -3.69 6.89 -0.33
CA LEU A 31 -3.86 8.32 -0.03
C LEU A 31 -2.75 8.89 0.87
N ALA A 32 -2.15 8.06 1.73
CA ALA A 32 -1.11 8.46 2.66
C ALA A 32 0.22 7.76 2.34
N PRO A 33 1.36 8.45 2.48
CA PRO A 33 2.68 7.89 2.25
C PRO A 33 3.15 6.95 3.37
N MET A 34 2.53 7.03 4.55
CA MET A 34 2.99 6.35 5.76
C MET A 34 1.83 5.81 6.60
N LEU A 35 2.10 4.68 7.25
CA LEU A 35 1.21 4.01 8.20
C LEU A 35 1.90 3.96 9.57
N TRP A 36 1.24 4.51 10.57
CA TRP A 36 1.65 4.46 11.97
C TRP A 36 0.89 3.36 12.68
N VAL A 37 1.61 2.36 13.19
CA VAL A 37 1.05 1.29 14.03
C VAL A 37 1.52 1.52 15.46
N ILE A 38 0.58 1.82 16.34
CA ILE A 38 0.85 2.09 17.76
C ILE A 38 0.59 0.81 18.55
N THR A 39 1.57 0.41 19.35
CA THR A 39 1.49 -0.70 20.30
C THR A 39 1.81 -0.19 21.71
N PRO A 40 1.58 -0.98 22.77
CA PRO A 40 1.94 -0.58 24.13
C PRO A 40 3.42 -0.22 24.29
N ASP A 41 4.31 -0.96 23.62
CA ASP A 41 5.76 -0.84 23.79
C ASP A 41 6.46 -0.07 22.67
N GLU A 42 5.86 -0.02 21.47
CA GLU A 42 6.48 0.53 20.28
C GLU A 42 5.50 1.27 19.36
N VAL A 43 6.02 2.23 18.59
CA VAL A 43 5.38 2.88 17.46
C VAL A 43 6.16 2.48 16.21
N LEU A 44 5.47 1.80 15.29
CA LEU A 44 6.04 1.33 14.03
C LEU A 44 5.62 2.27 12.91
N LEU A 45 6.60 2.80 12.17
CA LEU A 45 6.37 3.66 11.02
C LEU A 45 6.64 2.88 9.73
N TYR A 46 5.61 2.68 8.91
CA TYR A 46 5.68 1.92 7.66
C TYR A 46 5.61 2.81 6.43
N ASN A 47 6.35 2.44 5.38
CA ASN A 47 6.24 3.01 4.04
C ASN A 47 5.00 2.45 3.32
N SER A 48 3.94 3.25 3.24
CA SER A 48 2.68 2.84 2.59
C SER A 48 2.74 2.88 1.06
N TYR A 49 3.80 3.43 0.47
CA TYR A 49 4.01 3.38 -0.99
C TYR A 49 4.87 2.21 -1.43
N SER A 50 5.47 1.44 -0.52
CA SER A 50 6.17 0.23 -0.93
C SER A 50 5.18 -0.85 -1.34
N GLN A 51 5.38 -1.45 -2.52
CA GLN A 51 4.51 -2.52 -3.04
C GLN A 51 4.56 -3.75 -2.12
N PRO A 52 3.40 -4.21 -1.60
CA PRO A 52 3.30 -5.39 -0.75
C PRO A 52 3.77 -6.66 -1.48
N LYS A 53 4.40 -7.57 -0.75
CA LYS A 53 4.83 -8.88 -1.24
C LYS A 53 4.43 -9.99 -0.27
N GLU A 54 4.31 -11.22 -0.75
CA GLU A 54 3.97 -12.37 0.09
C GLU A 54 4.94 -12.57 1.26
N GLN A 55 6.23 -12.29 1.02
CA GLN A 55 7.28 -12.32 2.05
C GLN A 55 7.05 -11.37 3.23
N ASP A 56 6.18 -10.36 3.10
CA ASP A 56 5.89 -9.40 4.16
C ASP A 56 5.16 -10.07 5.34
N GLU A 57 4.44 -11.16 5.08
CA GLU A 57 3.78 -11.98 6.11
C GLU A 57 4.78 -12.69 7.03
N ILE A 58 6.02 -12.86 6.58
CA ILE A 58 7.10 -13.53 7.31
C ILE A 58 8.10 -12.49 7.84
N ASN A 59 8.34 -11.42 7.07
CA ASN A 59 9.25 -10.35 7.43
C ASN A 59 8.51 -9.00 7.51
N PRO A 60 7.94 -8.65 8.66
CA PRO A 60 7.18 -7.41 8.83
C PRO A 60 8.08 -6.17 8.85
N ASN A 61 9.42 -6.31 8.78
CA ASN A 61 10.34 -5.18 8.82
C ASN A 61 10.74 -4.69 7.41
N ARG A 62 10.33 -5.39 6.34
CA ARG A 62 10.76 -5.03 4.97
C ARG A 62 10.31 -3.64 4.55
N ASN A 63 9.08 -3.27 4.89
CA ASN A 63 8.47 -1.99 4.51
C ASN A 63 8.53 -0.96 5.65
N LEU A 64 9.30 -1.25 6.70
CA LEU A 64 9.37 -0.47 7.91
C LEU A 64 10.41 0.64 7.76
N ILE A 65 9.99 1.87 8.04
CA ILE A 65 10.85 3.04 8.07
C ILE A 65 11.62 3.09 9.37
N GLU A 66 10.91 3.00 10.50
CA GLU A 66 11.53 3.02 11.81
C GLU A 66 10.63 2.44 12.90
N LYS A 67 11.23 1.95 13.99
CA LYS A 67 10.56 1.66 15.24
C LYS A 67 10.99 2.64 16.32
N PHE A 68 10.02 3.20 17.02
CA PHE A 68 10.24 4.04 18.18
C PHE A 68 9.67 3.32 19.40
N LYS A 69 10.47 3.14 20.46
CA LYS A 69 9.92 2.65 21.73
C LYS A 69 9.01 3.71 22.35
N THR A 70 8.01 3.30 23.12
CA THR A 70 7.12 4.21 23.87
C THR A 70 7.79 4.79 25.12
N THR A 71 9.07 4.47 25.37
CA THR A 71 9.91 5.11 26.38
C THR A 71 10.13 6.59 26.05
N GLU A 72 10.41 7.42 27.05
CA GLU A 72 10.68 8.86 26.89
C GLU A 72 11.70 9.16 25.77
N SER A 73 12.88 8.54 25.83
CA SER A 73 13.92 8.68 24.80
C SER A 73 13.49 8.18 23.41
N GLY A 74 12.55 7.25 23.33
CA GLY A 74 12.00 6.75 22.07
C GLY A 74 11.05 7.77 21.44
N LEU A 75 10.18 8.36 22.26
CA LEU A 75 9.25 9.42 21.85
C LEU A 75 9.97 10.72 21.52
N GLU A 76 11.05 11.07 22.22
CA GLU A 76 11.91 12.21 21.87
C GLU A 76 12.52 12.04 20.48
N ARG A 77 13.03 10.85 20.17
CA ARG A 77 13.54 10.54 18.82
C ARG A 77 12.43 10.59 17.78
N MET A 78 11.26 10.06 18.09
CA MET A 78 10.09 10.13 17.20
C MET A 78 9.73 11.58 16.90
N ASN A 79 9.65 12.44 17.92
CA ASN A 79 9.34 13.85 17.76
C ASN A 79 10.45 14.60 17.01
N LYS A 80 11.72 14.23 17.21
CA LYS A 80 12.87 14.83 16.52
C LYS A 80 12.87 14.58 15.02
N TYR A 81 12.51 13.37 14.58
CA TYR A 81 12.64 12.96 13.18
C TYR A 81 11.31 12.92 12.42
N ALA A 82 10.23 12.53 13.09
CA ALA A 82 8.91 12.27 12.51
C ALA A 82 7.79 12.95 13.30
N GLY A 83 8.11 14.02 14.03
CA GLY A 83 7.14 14.88 14.67
C GLY A 83 6.33 15.70 13.66
N ARG A 84 5.25 16.29 14.15
CA ARG A 84 4.35 17.12 13.34
C ARG A 84 5.09 18.25 12.62
N LEU A 85 5.98 18.96 13.34
CA LEU A 85 6.73 20.08 12.78
C LEU A 85 7.62 19.64 11.62
N GLN A 86 8.29 18.49 11.73
CA GLN A 86 9.17 17.94 10.69
C GLN A 86 8.37 17.52 9.45
N ILE A 87 7.16 16.99 9.64
CA ILE A 87 6.27 16.61 8.52
C ILE A 87 5.73 17.86 7.83
N GLU A 88 5.27 18.86 8.58
CA GLU A 88 4.70 20.10 8.05
C GLU A 88 5.77 20.98 7.36
N SER A 89 6.99 21.05 7.91
CA SER A 89 8.11 21.78 7.31
C SER A 89 8.74 21.03 6.12
N GLY A 90 8.48 19.74 6.01
CA GLY A 90 9.08 18.85 5.02
C GLY A 90 10.48 18.34 5.38
N GLU A 91 11.03 18.70 6.55
CA GLU A 91 12.30 18.16 7.06
C GLU A 91 12.29 16.63 7.20
N PHE A 92 11.12 16.05 7.51
CA PHE A 92 10.94 14.60 7.54
C PHE A 92 11.45 13.94 6.24
N TRP A 93 11.22 14.55 5.08
CA TRP A 93 11.62 13.99 3.78
C TRP A 93 13.13 14.04 3.52
N GLN A 94 13.87 14.85 4.28
CA GLN A 94 15.34 14.90 4.20
C GLN A 94 16.01 13.79 5.02
N TRP A 95 15.27 13.20 5.97
CA TRP A 95 15.76 12.09 6.77
C TRP A 95 16.04 10.86 5.91
N GLU A 96 17.22 10.26 6.10
CA GLU A 96 17.69 9.12 5.32
C GLU A 96 16.68 7.96 5.27
N LYS A 97 16.01 7.66 6.39
CA LYS A 97 15.01 6.58 6.43
C LYS A 97 13.74 6.94 5.66
N ALA A 98 13.35 8.20 5.59
CA ALA A 98 12.15 8.62 4.85
C ALA A 98 12.34 8.60 3.33
N LYS A 99 13.59 8.64 2.83
CA LYS A 99 13.90 8.61 1.39
C LYS A 99 13.44 7.34 0.68
N GLN A 100 13.15 6.27 1.43
CA GLN A 100 12.57 5.05 0.87
C GLN A 100 11.11 5.22 0.39
N ILE A 101 10.42 6.28 0.84
CA ILE A 101 9.06 6.59 0.38
C ILE A 101 9.16 7.17 -1.03
N ASP A 102 8.95 6.31 -2.02
CA ASP A 102 8.92 6.68 -3.43
C ASP A 102 7.49 6.68 -3.97
N ARG A 103 7.05 7.83 -4.49
CA ARG A 103 5.74 7.96 -5.13
C ARG A 103 5.58 7.08 -6.37
N LYS A 104 6.67 6.69 -7.04
CA LYS A 104 6.61 5.78 -8.19
C LYS A 104 6.13 4.38 -7.84
N GLN A 105 6.24 3.98 -6.56
CA GLN A 105 5.78 2.69 -6.07
C GLN A 105 4.31 2.70 -5.60
N ARG A 106 3.66 3.87 -5.65
CA ARG A 106 2.25 4.03 -5.30
C ARG A 106 1.37 3.15 -6.19
N VAL A 107 0.26 2.67 -5.63
CA VAL A 107 -0.66 1.73 -6.29
C VAL A 107 -1.14 2.19 -7.66
N ASP A 108 -1.41 3.48 -7.85
CA ASP A 108 -1.84 4.05 -9.13
C ASP A 108 -0.75 3.94 -10.21
N SER A 109 0.50 4.24 -9.83
CA SER A 109 1.66 4.18 -10.72
C SER A 109 1.97 2.74 -11.11
N VAL A 110 1.87 1.82 -10.15
CA VAL A 110 2.03 0.38 -10.40
C VAL A 110 0.92 -0.16 -11.28
N LEU A 111 -0.35 0.18 -11.00
CA LEU A 111 -1.50 -0.25 -11.81
C LEU A 111 -1.37 0.20 -13.26
N VAL A 112 -1.03 1.48 -13.51
CA VAL A 112 -0.86 1.99 -14.88
C VAL A 112 0.29 1.27 -15.59
N LYS A 113 1.38 1.00 -14.88
CA LYS A 113 2.49 0.21 -15.44
C LYS A 113 2.04 -1.20 -15.81
N ASP A 114 1.38 -1.90 -14.90
CA ASP A 114 0.91 -3.28 -15.12
C ASP A 114 -0.10 -3.36 -16.27
N LEU A 115 -0.96 -2.35 -16.43
CA LEU A 115 -1.88 -2.24 -17.56
C LEU A 115 -1.15 -2.04 -18.89
N ASN A 116 -0.12 -1.20 -18.94
CA ASN A 116 0.68 -0.99 -20.14
C ASN A 116 1.48 -2.25 -20.52
N ASP A 117 2.08 -2.91 -19.53
CA ASP A 117 2.83 -4.14 -19.74
C ASP A 117 1.90 -5.26 -20.25
N ALA A 118 0.68 -5.37 -19.70
CA ALA A 118 -0.33 -6.32 -20.16
C ALA A 118 -0.88 -5.98 -21.57
N GLU A 119 -1.10 -4.71 -21.90
CA GLU A 119 -1.50 -4.29 -23.26
C GLU A 119 -0.43 -4.69 -24.28
N LYS A 120 0.84 -4.46 -23.93
CA LYS A 120 1.97 -4.81 -24.78
C LYS A 120 2.06 -6.32 -24.99
N GLU A 121 1.92 -7.12 -23.94
CA GLU A 121 1.90 -8.59 -24.03
C GLU A 121 0.79 -9.09 -24.96
N LEU A 122 -0.42 -8.55 -24.83
CA LEU A 122 -1.56 -8.95 -25.65
C LEU A 122 -1.39 -8.55 -27.12
N THR A 123 -0.83 -7.38 -27.40
CA THR A 123 -0.70 -6.87 -28.76
C THR A 123 0.53 -7.44 -29.49
N GLU A 124 1.67 -7.56 -28.81
CA GLU A 124 2.93 -7.99 -29.43
C GLU A 124 3.07 -9.52 -29.48
N ASN A 125 2.79 -10.20 -28.36
CA ASN A 125 3.00 -11.66 -28.25
C ASN A 125 1.75 -12.44 -28.64
N GLN A 126 0.58 -12.01 -28.18
CA GLN A 126 -0.69 -12.68 -28.51
C GLN A 126 -1.31 -12.18 -29.83
N LYS A 127 -0.70 -11.17 -30.47
CA LYS A 127 -1.13 -10.57 -31.75
C LYS A 127 -2.59 -10.13 -31.77
N LEU A 128 -3.12 -9.75 -30.61
CA LEU A 128 -4.46 -9.24 -30.48
C LEU A 128 -4.52 -7.80 -30.98
N ASP A 129 -5.57 -7.43 -31.71
CA ASP A 129 -5.76 -6.04 -32.06
C ASP A 129 -5.90 -5.18 -30.81
N ARG A 130 -5.29 -3.99 -30.86
CA ARG A 130 -5.19 -3.08 -29.71
C ARG A 130 -6.55 -2.73 -29.11
N GLN A 131 -7.59 -2.59 -29.94
CA GLN A 131 -8.94 -2.28 -29.46
C GLN A 131 -9.50 -3.43 -28.60
N PHE A 132 -9.26 -4.68 -29.01
CA PHE A 132 -9.70 -5.84 -28.23
C PHE A 132 -8.87 -6.03 -26.96
N ALA A 133 -7.55 -5.82 -27.02
CA ALA A 133 -6.68 -5.87 -25.85
C ALA A 133 -7.13 -4.87 -24.78
N HIS A 134 -7.34 -3.61 -25.16
CA HIS A 134 -7.81 -2.58 -24.25
C HIS A 134 -9.21 -2.88 -23.68
N ALA A 135 -10.13 -3.38 -24.50
CA ALA A 135 -11.46 -3.77 -24.06
C ALA A 135 -11.45 -4.95 -23.08
N LEU A 136 -10.52 -5.91 -23.23
CA LEU A 136 -10.32 -7.00 -22.28
C LEU A 136 -9.78 -6.47 -20.95
N LEU A 137 -8.74 -5.62 -20.99
CA LEU A 137 -8.14 -5.06 -19.77
C LEU A 137 -9.14 -4.26 -18.93
N ILE A 138 -9.92 -3.37 -19.56
CA ILE A 138 -10.97 -2.61 -18.86
C ILE A 138 -12.00 -3.55 -18.21
N ARG A 139 -12.44 -4.59 -18.93
CA ARG A 139 -13.38 -5.57 -18.38
C ARG A 139 -12.79 -6.34 -17.21
N SER A 140 -11.51 -6.73 -17.29
CA SER A 140 -10.80 -7.42 -16.20
C SER A 140 -10.72 -6.53 -14.96
N VAL A 141 -10.37 -5.25 -15.10
CA VAL A 141 -10.35 -4.29 -13.99
C VAL A 141 -11.75 -4.12 -13.40
N PHE A 142 -12.78 -4.00 -14.24
CA PHE A 142 -14.16 -3.87 -13.78
C PHE A 142 -14.65 -5.12 -13.03
N VAL A 143 -14.33 -6.32 -13.51
CA VAL A 143 -14.64 -7.57 -12.83
C VAL A 143 -13.93 -7.64 -11.48
N ALA A 144 -12.64 -7.32 -11.41
CA ALA A 144 -11.89 -7.29 -10.16
C ALA A 144 -12.51 -6.30 -9.15
N TYR A 145 -12.95 -5.13 -9.62
CA TYR A 145 -13.68 -4.16 -8.79
C TYR A 145 -15.00 -4.72 -8.26
N LEU A 146 -15.80 -5.39 -9.09
CA LEU A 146 -17.07 -5.97 -8.66
C LEU A 146 -16.88 -7.12 -7.65
N GLN A 147 -15.82 -7.90 -7.80
CA GLN A 147 -15.44 -8.95 -6.84
C GLN A 147 -15.05 -8.34 -5.49
N ASP A 148 -14.21 -7.31 -5.48
CA ASP A 148 -13.80 -6.61 -4.26
C ASP A 148 -14.99 -5.98 -3.50
N ARG A 149 -15.99 -5.48 -4.25
CA ARG A 149 -17.26 -4.99 -3.68
C ARG A 149 -18.22 -6.09 -3.20
N GLY A 150 -17.89 -7.37 -3.42
CA GLY A 150 -18.75 -8.51 -3.08
C GLY A 150 -19.98 -8.65 -3.98
N ILE A 151 -20.04 -7.95 -5.11
CA ILE A 151 -21.15 -8.02 -6.08
C ILE A 151 -21.05 -9.30 -6.91
N LEU A 152 -19.84 -9.63 -7.36
CA LEU A 152 -19.52 -10.90 -8.00
C LEU A 152 -18.93 -11.84 -6.94
N ASN A 153 -19.80 -12.59 -6.27
CA ASN A 153 -19.41 -13.61 -5.30
C ASN A 153 -19.70 -15.02 -5.82
N GLN A 154 -19.29 -16.05 -5.08
CA GLN A 154 -19.44 -17.44 -5.50
C GLN A 154 -20.92 -17.81 -5.70
N ASP A 155 -21.81 -17.26 -4.87
CA ASP A 155 -23.26 -17.43 -5.00
C ASP A 155 -23.81 -16.84 -6.30
N PHE A 156 -23.29 -15.70 -6.77
CA PHE A 156 -23.67 -15.11 -8.05
C PHE A 156 -23.35 -16.05 -9.21
N PHE A 157 -22.16 -16.65 -9.21
CA PHE A 157 -21.76 -17.57 -10.27
C PHE A 157 -22.55 -18.88 -10.21
N SER A 158 -22.73 -19.45 -9.01
CA SER A 158 -23.52 -20.66 -8.81
C SER A 158 -24.98 -20.48 -9.21
N ASN A 159 -25.60 -19.34 -8.91
CA ASN A 159 -27.01 -19.09 -9.27
C ASN A 159 -27.24 -18.79 -10.76
N ARG A 160 -26.22 -18.37 -11.50
CA ARG A 160 -26.37 -17.92 -12.90
C ARG A 160 -25.79 -18.89 -13.93
N PHE A 161 -24.82 -19.71 -13.55
CA PHE A 161 -24.12 -20.64 -14.45
C PHE A 161 -23.98 -22.06 -13.88
N GLY A 162 -24.40 -22.30 -12.63
CA GLY A 162 -24.58 -23.64 -12.06
C GLY A 162 -26.00 -24.14 -12.26
#